data_AF-A0A524GGZ2-F1
#
_entry.id   AF-A0A524GGZ2-F1
#
_cell.length_a   1.000
_cell.length_b   1.000
_cell.length_c   1.000
_cell.angle_alpha   90.00
_cell.angle_beta   90.00
_cell.angle_gamma   90.00
#
_symmetry.space_group_name_H-M   'P 1'
#
loop_
_entity.id
_entity.type
_entity.pdbx_description
1 polymer ?
#
loop_
_entity_poly.entity_id
_entity_poly.type
_entity_poly.pdbx_seq_one_letter_code
_entity_poly.pdbx_strand_id
1 'polypeptide(L)'
;TLTPLEALGELLYFSPLLSMEDSDQSCASCHDPSTGFADPDNHDFPYIYMVSEGADGLSKGGRNALTSAYAGFSPILHREKGEYVGSIFWDGRATGYTLGDPLAEQAQGPPLNPVEMNIPRSCRT
;
A
#
# COMPACT_ATOMS: atom_id res chain seq x y z
N THR A 1 -12.93 16.94 11.63
CA THR A 1 -11.87 17.51 10.77
C THR A 1 -10.62 16.69 11.00
N LEU A 2 -9.83 16.45 9.96
CA LEU A 2 -8.56 15.71 10.09
C LEU A 2 -7.57 16.51 10.95
N THR A 3 -6.77 15.80 11.74
CA THR A 3 -5.58 16.35 12.39
C THR A 3 -4.53 16.74 11.33
N PRO A 4 -3.54 17.59 11.66
CA PRO A 4 -2.47 17.92 10.71
C PRO A 4 -1.72 16.70 10.16
N LEU A 5 -1.55 15.66 10.99
CA LEU A 5 -0.89 14.43 10.57
C LEU A 5 -1.76 13.62 9.60
N GLU A 6 -3.06 13.47 9.91
CA GLU A 6 -4.01 12.80 9.02
C GLU A 6 -4.16 13.53 7.68
N ALA A 7 -4.20 14.87 7.70
CA ALA A 7 -4.26 15.68 6.49
C ALA A 7 -3.00 15.53 5.62
N LEU A 8 -1.82 15.46 6.25
CA LEU A 8 -0.58 15.14 5.53
C LEU A 8 -0.62 13.73 4.93
N GLY A 9 -1.13 12.75 5.70
CA GLY A 9 -1.32 11.38 5.21
C GLY A 9 -2.23 11.31 4.00
N GLU A 10 -3.37 12.01 4.04
CA GLU A 10 -4.29 12.14 2.90
C GLU A 10 -3.60 12.76 1.68
N LEU A 11 -2.86 13.86 1.86
CA LEU A 11 -2.12 14.48 0.77
C LEU A 11 -1.10 13.53 0.14
N LEU A 12 -0.35 12.77 0.95
CA LEU A 12 0.62 11.80 0.45
C LEU A 12 -0.07 10.63 -0.27
N TYR A 13 -1.23 10.19 0.21
CA TYR A 13 -1.98 9.07 -0.36
C TYR A 13 -2.37 9.31 -1.83
N PHE A 14 -2.76 10.54 -2.16
CA PHE A 14 -3.15 10.94 -3.51
C PHE A 14 -2.00 11.59 -4.31
N SER A 15 -0.79 11.65 -3.76
CA SER A 15 0.34 12.33 -4.40
C SER A 15 1.20 11.35 -5.21
N PRO A 16 1.59 11.70 -6.46
CA PRO A 16 2.54 10.91 -7.23
C PRO A 16 3.99 11.11 -6.78
N LEU A 17 4.24 11.96 -5.77
CA LEU A 17 5.58 12.26 -5.27
C LEU A 17 6.36 11.01 -4.79
N LEU A 18 5.65 9.96 -4.42
CA LEU A 18 6.23 8.71 -3.96
C LEU A 18 6.37 7.65 -5.08
N SER A 19 6.33 8.07 -6.33
CA SER A 19 6.52 7.21 -7.50
C SER A 19 7.77 7.60 -8.30
N MET A 20 8.13 6.76 -9.27
CA MET A 20 9.22 7.02 -10.19
C MET A 20 8.98 8.31 -10.98
N GLU A 21 10.07 8.91 -11.45
CA GLU A 21 10.00 10.11 -12.30
C GLU A 21 9.11 9.86 -13.52
N ASP A 22 8.33 10.88 -13.89
CA ASP A 22 7.35 10.87 -14.98
C ASP A 22 6.15 9.90 -14.82
N SER A 23 5.95 9.31 -13.62
CA SER A 23 4.75 8.55 -13.28
C SER A 23 3.75 9.36 -12.47
N ASP A 24 2.45 9.23 -12.79
CA ASP A 24 1.34 9.80 -12.01
C ASP A 24 0.78 8.80 -10.97
N GLN A 25 1.45 7.66 -10.75
CA GLN A 25 0.97 6.65 -9.81
C GLN A 25 1.08 7.14 -8.35
N SER A 26 0.01 6.98 -7.58
CA SER A 26 -0.03 7.26 -6.14
C SER A 26 -0.53 6.02 -5.37
N CYS A 27 -0.70 6.10 -4.05
CA CYS A 27 -1.34 5.02 -3.30
C CYS A 27 -2.77 4.77 -3.82
N ALA A 28 -3.49 5.85 -4.16
CA ALA A 28 -4.85 5.81 -4.66
C ALA A 28 -4.99 5.14 -6.03
N SER A 29 -3.92 5.04 -6.83
CA SER A 29 -3.96 4.37 -8.14
C SER A 29 -4.33 2.89 -8.02
N CYS A 30 -3.80 2.19 -7.01
CA CYS A 30 -4.11 0.78 -6.74
C CYS A 30 -5.11 0.59 -5.59
N HIS A 31 -5.51 1.68 -4.92
CA HIS A 31 -6.39 1.67 -3.76
C HIS A 31 -7.41 2.83 -3.87
N ASP A 32 -8.26 2.77 -4.88
CA ASP A 32 -9.16 3.88 -5.19
C ASP A 32 -10.36 3.95 -4.23
N PRO A 33 -10.68 5.10 -3.61
CA PRO A 33 -11.81 5.22 -2.69
C PRO A 33 -13.17 4.82 -3.28
N SER A 34 -13.37 5.01 -4.60
CA SER A 34 -14.63 4.70 -5.29
C SER A 34 -14.91 3.20 -5.38
N THR A 35 -13.89 2.35 -5.30
CA THR A 35 -13.99 0.89 -5.32
C THR A 35 -13.72 0.27 -3.95
N GLY A 36 -13.89 1.06 -2.88
CA GLY A 36 -13.64 0.61 -1.51
C GLY A 36 -12.16 0.44 -1.21
N PHE A 37 -11.32 1.32 -1.76
CA PHE A 37 -9.87 1.34 -1.60
C PHE A 37 -9.17 0.08 -2.13
N ALA A 38 -9.77 -0.56 -3.13
CA ALA A 38 -9.17 -1.63 -3.91
C ALA A 38 -8.74 -1.10 -5.28
N ASP A 39 -8.06 -1.91 -6.06
CA ASP A 39 -7.64 -1.52 -7.41
C ASP A 39 -8.87 -1.44 -8.34
N PRO A 40 -9.12 -0.29 -8.99
CA PRO A 40 -10.29 -0.10 -9.85
C PRO A 40 -10.26 -0.99 -11.11
N ASP A 41 -9.08 -1.25 -11.69
CA ASP A 41 -8.96 -2.13 -12.85
C ASP A 41 -9.24 -3.59 -12.47
N ASN A 42 -8.81 -3.99 -11.28
CA ASN A 42 -9.15 -5.30 -10.73
C ASN A 42 -10.66 -5.42 -10.43
N HIS A 43 -11.28 -4.37 -9.89
CA HIS A 43 -12.72 -4.32 -9.64
C HIS A 43 -13.53 -4.46 -10.94
N ASP A 44 -13.16 -3.72 -11.98
CA ASP A 44 -13.92 -3.67 -13.23
C ASP A 44 -13.66 -4.88 -14.14
N PHE A 45 -12.41 -5.37 -14.19
CA PHE A 45 -12.03 -6.51 -15.03
C PHE A 45 -11.15 -7.54 -14.29
N PRO A 46 -11.72 -8.25 -13.29
CA PRO A 46 -10.97 -9.13 -12.40
C PRO A 46 -10.29 -10.32 -13.09
N TYR A 47 -10.72 -10.68 -14.30
CA TYR A 47 -10.13 -11.77 -15.09
C TYR A 47 -8.98 -11.33 -16.01
N ILE A 48 -8.77 -10.02 -16.14
CA ILE A 48 -7.73 -9.41 -17.00
C ILE A 48 -6.67 -8.74 -16.11
N TYR A 49 -7.11 -8.01 -15.09
CA TYR A 49 -6.27 -7.31 -14.14
C TYR A 49 -6.36 -7.97 -12.76
N MET A 50 -5.86 -9.20 -12.63
CA MET A 50 -5.84 -9.90 -11.32
C MET A 50 -4.96 -9.21 -10.27
N VAL A 51 -3.97 -8.44 -10.74
CA VAL A 51 -2.95 -7.75 -9.97
C VAL A 51 -2.76 -6.35 -10.56
N SER A 52 -2.33 -5.42 -9.72
CA SER A 52 -2.07 -4.04 -10.12
C SER A 52 -0.88 -3.94 -11.07
N GLU A 53 -0.98 -2.99 -11.98
CA GLU A 53 0.14 -2.52 -12.80
C GLU A 53 1.03 -1.57 -11.98
N GLY A 54 2.34 -1.62 -12.24
CA GLY A 54 3.31 -0.74 -11.62
C GLY A 54 3.46 0.58 -12.37
N ALA A 55 4.24 1.48 -11.78
CA ALA A 55 4.41 2.86 -12.22
C ALA A 55 5.07 3.00 -13.59
N ASP A 56 5.73 1.95 -14.07
CA ASP A 56 6.35 1.86 -15.40
C ASP A 56 5.35 1.50 -16.52
N GLY A 57 4.08 1.22 -16.17
CA GLY A 57 3.03 0.79 -17.09
C GLY A 57 3.25 -0.59 -17.70
N LEU A 58 4.13 -1.41 -17.12
CA LEU A 58 4.57 -2.70 -17.67
C LEU A 58 4.65 -3.79 -16.61
N SER A 59 5.23 -3.45 -15.46
CA SER A 59 5.41 -4.37 -14.34
C SER A 59 4.08 -4.71 -13.70
N LYS A 60 3.97 -5.94 -13.19
CA LYS A 60 2.77 -6.43 -12.50
C LYS A 60 3.14 -7.03 -11.16
N GLY A 61 2.34 -6.72 -10.14
CA GLY A 61 2.50 -7.30 -8.81
C GLY A 61 2.35 -8.83 -8.82
N GLY A 62 2.96 -9.50 -7.83
CA GLY A 62 2.79 -10.95 -7.66
C GLY A 62 1.51 -11.36 -6.91
N ARG A 63 0.75 -10.38 -6.40
CA ARG A 63 -0.48 -10.57 -5.61
C ARG A 63 -1.45 -9.44 -5.88
N ASN A 64 -2.73 -9.71 -5.65
CA ASN A 64 -3.78 -8.71 -5.68
C ASN A 64 -3.56 -7.65 -4.58
N ALA A 65 -3.84 -6.38 -4.87
CA ALA A 65 -3.78 -5.30 -3.90
C ALA A 65 -4.94 -5.44 -2.89
N LEU A 66 -4.62 -5.61 -1.60
CA LEU A 66 -5.64 -5.65 -0.55
C LEU A 66 -6.35 -4.30 -0.49
N THR A 67 -7.62 -4.27 -0.10
CA THR A 67 -8.23 -2.98 0.27
C THR A 67 -7.43 -2.32 1.39
N SER A 68 -7.16 -1.01 1.26
CA SER A 68 -6.59 -0.24 2.37
C SER A 68 -7.65 0.21 3.40
N ALA A 69 -8.93 0.01 3.08
CA ALA A 69 -10.01 0.21 4.04
C ALA A 69 -9.84 -0.74 5.23
N TYR A 70 -10.07 -0.24 6.44
CA TYR A 70 -9.93 -1.00 7.70
C TYR A 70 -8.53 -1.56 8.00
N ALA A 71 -7.53 -1.37 7.14
CA ALA A 71 -6.17 -1.86 7.34
C ALA A 71 -5.54 -1.29 8.63
N GLY A 72 -5.86 -0.04 8.97
CA GLY A 72 -5.39 0.60 10.21
C GLY A 72 -5.87 -0.05 11.52
N PHE A 73 -6.82 -0.99 11.46
CA PHE A 73 -7.23 -1.77 12.64
C PHE A 73 -6.39 -3.05 12.85
N SER A 74 -5.46 -3.37 11.94
CA SER A 74 -4.62 -4.56 12.12
C SER A 74 -3.64 -4.35 13.28
N PRO A 75 -3.64 -5.23 14.30
CA PRO A 75 -2.73 -5.11 15.42
C PRO A 75 -1.30 -5.47 15.02
N ILE A 76 -0.33 -5.06 15.86
CA ILE A 76 1.03 -5.60 15.80
C ILE A 76 0.96 -7.13 15.80
N LEU A 77 1.79 -7.75 14.96
CA LEU A 77 1.88 -9.20 14.85
C LEU A 77 2.10 -9.80 16.25
N HIS A 78 1.28 -10.75 16.63
CA HIS A 78 1.44 -11.46 17.90
C HIS A 78 0.87 -12.87 17.77
N ARG A 79 1.03 -13.66 18.84
CA ARG A 79 0.37 -14.97 18.94
C ARG A 79 -0.81 -14.89 19.89
N GLU A 80 -1.97 -15.32 19.41
CA GLU A 80 -3.19 -15.47 20.20
C GLU A 80 -3.70 -16.90 20.06
N LYS A 81 -3.90 -17.61 21.18
CA LYS A 81 -4.43 -18.99 21.21
C LYS A 81 -3.70 -19.99 20.30
N GLY A 82 -2.40 -19.76 20.05
CA GLY A 82 -1.56 -20.62 19.21
C GLY A 82 -1.45 -20.17 17.75
N GLU A 83 -2.23 -19.19 17.32
CA GLU A 83 -2.24 -18.68 15.95
C GLU A 83 -1.53 -17.32 15.85
N TYR A 84 -1.01 -16.99 14.66
CA TYR A 84 -0.49 -15.65 14.38
C TYR A 84 -1.64 -14.71 14.01
N VAL A 85 -1.67 -13.53 14.64
CA VAL A 85 -2.72 -12.51 14.46
C VAL A 85 -2.07 -11.14 14.27
N GLY A 86 -2.64 -10.31 13.38
CA GLY A 86 -2.19 -8.94 13.12
C GLY A 86 -1.41 -8.81 11.82
N SER A 87 -0.50 -7.84 11.77
CA SER A 87 0.35 -7.47 10.63
C SER A 87 -0.40 -6.97 9.39
N ILE A 88 0.35 -6.47 8.40
CA ILE A 88 -0.15 -6.10 7.09
C ILE A 88 0.61 -6.88 5.99
N PHE A 89 0.00 -6.93 4.80
CA PHE A 89 0.27 -7.79 3.65
C PHE A 89 -0.31 -9.20 3.79
N TRP A 90 -0.53 -9.85 2.64
CA TRP A 90 -1.02 -11.24 2.55
C TRP A 90 -0.18 -12.28 3.31
N ASP A 91 1.10 -12.01 3.54
CA ASP A 91 2.03 -12.88 4.27
C ASP A 91 2.43 -12.32 5.65
N GLY A 92 1.86 -11.20 6.05
CA GLY A 92 2.08 -10.59 7.36
C GLY A 92 3.49 -10.05 7.61
N ARG A 93 4.27 -9.77 6.56
CA ARG A 93 5.66 -9.30 6.72
C ARG A 93 5.82 -7.88 7.29
N ALA A 94 4.77 -7.05 7.23
CA ALA A 94 4.75 -5.75 7.90
C ALA A 94 4.18 -5.96 9.31
N THR A 95 5.08 -6.28 10.24
CA THR A 95 4.75 -6.81 11.57
C THR A 95 4.28 -5.75 12.57
N GLY A 96 4.72 -4.50 12.39
CA GLY A 96 4.58 -3.41 13.36
C GLY A 96 5.60 -3.43 14.50
N TYR A 97 6.57 -4.34 14.53
CA TYR A 97 7.55 -4.44 15.62
C TYR A 97 8.56 -3.29 15.68
N THR A 98 8.92 -2.72 14.54
CA THR A 98 9.94 -1.68 14.39
C THR A 98 9.35 -0.28 14.61
N LEU A 99 8.19 -0.02 14.02
CA LEU A 99 7.54 1.31 14.09
C LEU A 99 6.40 1.39 15.11
N GLY A 100 6.05 0.28 15.76
CA GLY A 100 4.89 0.20 16.66
C GLY A 100 3.53 0.21 15.95
N ASP A 101 3.53 0.19 14.62
CA ASP A 101 2.34 0.21 13.77
C ASP A 101 2.61 -0.58 12.48
N PRO A 102 1.88 -1.69 12.22
CA PRO A 102 1.98 -2.46 10.98
C PRO A 102 1.71 -1.66 9.70
N LEU A 103 0.78 -0.70 9.74
CA LEU A 103 0.43 0.12 8.59
C LEU A 103 1.55 1.09 8.26
N ALA A 104 2.17 1.69 9.29
CA ALA A 104 3.36 2.54 9.10
C ALA A 104 4.53 1.73 8.51
N GLU A 105 4.72 0.48 8.93
CA GLU A 105 5.72 -0.40 8.34
C GLU A 105 5.43 -0.72 6.88
N GLN A 106 4.18 -1.03 6.55
CA GLN A 106 3.77 -1.33 5.19
C GLN A 106 3.98 -0.15 4.24
N ALA A 107 3.68 1.07 4.68
CA ALA A 107 3.79 2.28 3.86
C ALA A 107 5.21 2.54 3.30
N GLN A 108 6.25 1.94 3.88
CA GLN A 108 7.62 2.03 3.39
C GLN A 108 7.91 1.17 2.15
N GLY A 109 7.08 0.15 1.90
CA GLY A 109 7.30 -0.86 0.85
C GLY A 109 7.03 -0.35 -0.57
N PRO A 110 5.79 0.04 -0.90
CA PRO A 110 5.40 0.39 -2.27
C PRO A 110 6.26 1.44 -2.96
N PRO A 111 6.67 2.54 -2.27
CA PRO A 111 7.55 3.54 -2.84
C PRO A 111 8.86 2.96 -3.41
N LEU A 112 9.44 1.97 -2.75
CA LEU A 112 10.76 1.41 -3.12
C LEU A 112 10.68 0.12 -3.95
N ASN A 113 9.47 -0.41 -4.16
CA ASN A 113 9.30 -1.66 -4.88
C ASN A 113 9.32 -1.41 -6.39
N PRO A 114 10.25 -2.01 -7.16
CA PRO A 114 10.39 -1.77 -8.59
C PRO A 114 9.20 -2.23 -9.44
N VAL A 115 8.34 -3.11 -8.91
CA VAL A 115 7.10 -3.53 -9.60
C VAL A 115 5.85 -2.78 -9.13
N GLU A 116 6.01 -1.80 -8.23
CA GLU A 116 4.92 -0.95 -7.73
C GLU A 116 5.24 0.51 -8.05
N MET A 117 5.72 1.33 -7.10
CA MET A 117 5.94 2.77 -7.34
C MET A 117 7.38 3.10 -7.79
N ASN A 118 8.33 2.20 -7.62
CA ASN A 118 9.66 2.24 -8.26
C ASN A 118 10.49 3.53 -8.06
N ILE A 119 10.46 4.17 -6.88
CA ILE A 119 11.42 5.23 -6.57
C ILE A 119 12.85 4.62 -6.56
N PRO A 120 13.81 5.19 -7.32
CA PRO A 120 15.13 4.59 -7.50
C PRO A 120 15.99 4.50 -6.23
N ARG A 121 15.67 5.26 -5.17
CA ARG A 121 16.35 5.20 -3.88
C ARG A 121 15.48 5.82 -2.79
N SER A 122 15.60 5.32 -1.55
CA SER A 122 15.06 6.05 -0.41
C SER A 122 15.73 7.42 -0.31
N CYS A 123 14.93 8.47 -0.11
CA CYS A 123 15.46 9.79 0.16
C CYS A 123 16.07 9.77 1.56
N ARG A 124 17.37 9.42 1.63
CA ARG A 124 18.14 9.44 2.88
C ARG A 124 18.55 10.89 3.11
N THR A 125 17.95 11.55 4.10
CA THR A 125 18.49 12.79 4.68
C THR A 125 19.84 12.53 5.33
#